data_AF-A0AA51FZX8-F1
#
_entry.id   AF-A0AA51FZX8-F1
#
_cell.length_a   1.000
_cell.length_b   1.000
_cell.length_c   1.000
_cell.angle_alpha   90.00
_cell.angle_beta   90.00
_cell.angle_gamma   90.00
#
_symmetry.space_group_name_H-M   'P 1'
#
loop_
_entity.id
_entity.type
_entity.pdbx_description
1 polymer ?
#
loop_
_entity_poly.entity_id
_entity_poly.type
_entity_poly.pdbx_seq_one_letter_code
_entity_poly.pdbx_strand_id
1 'polypeptide(L)'
;HEGIAALLSGSYINYFHCLKIIDILKETEADTKNLFGRYGSQRMKDWQDIVRSYEKDNLYLAETAQMLVRNINYEIPSLKKQIVKEE
;
A
#
# COMPACT_ATOMS: atom_id res chain seq x y z
N HIS A 1 6.54 -2.84 -13.94
CA HIS A 1 5.15 -2.39 -14.07
C HIS A 1 5.06 -0.97 -13.54
N GLU A 2 4.59 -0.01 -14.34
CA GLU A 2 4.60 1.42 -13.99
C GLU A 2 3.78 1.73 -12.73
N GLY A 3 2.65 1.04 -12.53
CA GLY A 3 1.83 1.21 -11.31
C GLY A 3 2.55 0.82 -10.01
N ILE A 4 3.44 -0.18 -10.05
CA ILE A 4 4.26 -0.53 -8.87
C ILE A 4 5.35 0.52 -8.67
N ALA A 5 6.01 0.97 -9.76
CA ALA A 5 7.04 2.00 -9.67
C ALA A 5 6.49 3.30 -9.06
N ALA A 6 5.27 3.71 -9.43
CA ALA A 6 4.60 4.88 -8.85
C ALA A 6 4.26 4.70 -7.36
N LEU A 7 3.84 3.50 -6.93
CA LEU A 7 3.59 3.20 -5.51
C LEU A 7 4.88 3.21 -4.68
N LEU A 8 6.01 2.82 -5.28
CA LEU A 8 7.32 2.80 -4.63
C LEU A 8 8.05 4.16 -4.69
N SER A 9 7.67 5.06 -5.60
CA SER A 9 8.32 6.38 -5.74
C SER A 9 7.85 7.40 -4.70
N GLY A 10 6.76 7.11 -3.98
CA GLY A 10 6.32 7.92 -2.85
C GLY A 10 7.16 7.67 -1.60
N SER A 11 7.46 8.71 -0.82
CA SER A 11 8.33 8.65 0.36
C SER A 11 7.78 7.82 1.54
N TYR A 12 6.62 7.16 1.39
CA TYR A 12 6.02 6.35 2.44
C TYR A 12 5.16 5.21 1.87
N ILE A 13 5.64 3.97 2.01
CA ILE A 13 4.87 2.76 1.70
C ILE A 13 4.12 2.36 2.98
N ASN A 14 2.80 2.16 2.88
CA ASN A 14 1.94 1.74 3.98
C ASN A 14 1.25 0.42 3.61
N TYR A 15 0.49 -0.13 4.55
CA TYR A 15 -0.30 -1.34 4.37
C TYR A 15 -1.13 -1.37 3.07
N PHE A 16 -1.83 -0.28 2.75
CA PHE A 16 -2.70 -0.21 1.57
C PHE A 16 -1.90 -0.23 0.26
N HIS A 17 -0.70 0.36 0.25
CA HIS A 17 0.21 0.25 -0.89
C HIS A 17 0.65 -1.20 -1.11
N CYS A 18 0.97 -1.94 -0.03
CA CYS A 18 1.33 -3.36 -0.10
C CYS A 18 0.20 -4.21 -0.71
N LEU A 19 -1.06 -3.98 -0.29
CA LEU A 19 -2.23 -4.66 -0.86
C LEU A 19 -2.37 -4.39 -2.36
N LYS A 20 -2.23 -3.12 -2.77
CA LYS A 20 -2.34 -2.74 -4.17
C LYS A 20 -1.22 -3.34 -5.03
N ILE A 21 -0.01 -3.47 -4.49
CA ILE A 21 1.09 -4.14 -5.18
C ILE A 21 0.77 -5.63 -5.36
N ILE A 22 0.23 -6.31 -4.34
CA ILE A 22 -0.21 -7.71 -4.46
C ILE A 22 -1.28 -7.84 -5.55
N ASP A 23 -2.26 -6.93 -5.62
CA ASP A 23 -3.31 -6.99 -6.63
C ASP A 23 -2.75 -6.81 -8.05
N ILE A 24 -1.83 -5.87 -8.26
CA ILE A 24 -1.12 -5.74 -9.55
C ILE A 24 -0.33 -7.02 -9.87
N LEU A 25 0.35 -7.62 -8.90
CA LEU A 25 1.09 -8.87 -9.11
C LEU A 25 0.16 -10.04 -9.46
N LYS A 26 -1.06 -10.10 -8.91
CA LYS A 26 -2.04 -11.14 -9.25
C LYS A 26 -2.46 -11.07 -10.73
N GLU A 27 -2.58 -9.86 -11.27
CA GLU A 27 -2.92 -9.62 -12.67
C GLU A 27 -1.73 -9.85 -13.60
N THR A 28 -0.57 -9.29 -13.25
CA THR A 28 0.62 -9.27 -14.10
C THR A 28 1.41 -10.58 -14.10
N GLU A 29 1.24 -11.43 -13.08
CA GLU A 29 1.92 -12.72 -12.96
C GLU A 29 0.94 -13.91 -13.01
N ALA A 30 -0.25 -13.70 -13.59
CA ALA A 30 -1.32 -14.70 -13.68
C ALA A 30 -0.86 -16.02 -14.34
N ASP A 31 0.07 -15.95 -15.30
CA ASP A 31 0.63 -17.10 -16.03
C ASP A 31 1.74 -17.85 -15.27
N THR A 32 2.16 -17.36 -14.10
CA THR A 32 3.20 -18.00 -13.26
C THR A 32 2.63 -18.89 -12.15
N LYS A 33 1.31 -19.14 -12.19
CA LYS A 33 0.66 -20.04 -11.25
C LYS A 33 1.16 -21.46 -11.47
N ASN A 34 1.64 -22.09 -10.39
CA ASN A 34 1.99 -23.51 -10.45
C ASN A 34 0.72 -24.37 -10.60
N LEU A 35 0.90 -25.69 -10.81
CA LEU A 35 -0.19 -26.65 -10.99
C LEU A 35 -1.19 -26.73 -9.80
N PHE A 36 -0.91 -26.07 -8.69
CA PHE A 36 -1.78 -25.95 -7.51
C PHE A 36 -2.43 -24.57 -7.35
N GLY A 37 -2.34 -23.70 -8.38
CA GLY A 37 -2.91 -22.36 -8.36
C GLY A 37 -2.18 -21.37 -7.44
N ARG A 38 -1.02 -21.74 -6.88
CA ARG A 38 -0.20 -20.85 -6.06
C ARG A 38 0.71 -20.03 -6.96
N TYR A 39 0.77 -18.73 -6.70
CA TYR A 39 1.71 -17.83 -7.34
C TYR A 39 3.15 -18.24 -6.96
N GLY A 40 3.96 -18.58 -7.96
CA GLY A 40 5.30 -19.13 -7.74
C GLY A 40 6.40 -18.10 -7.55
N SER A 41 6.18 -16.84 -7.96
CA SER A 41 7.21 -15.81 -8.00
C SER A 41 7.71 -15.44 -6.61
N GLN A 42 9.01 -15.15 -6.51
CA GLN A 42 9.60 -14.65 -5.27
C GLN A 42 8.96 -13.32 -4.83
N ARG A 43 8.71 -12.43 -5.80
CA ARG A 43 8.08 -11.12 -5.53
C ARG A 43 6.71 -11.26 -4.88
N MET A 44 5.85 -12.14 -5.38
CA MET A 44 4.53 -12.35 -4.77
C MET A 44 4.66 -12.85 -3.33
N LYS A 45 5.59 -13.78 -3.07
CA LYS A 45 5.84 -14.29 -1.71
C LYS A 45 6.31 -13.19 -0.77
N ASP A 46 7.29 -12.39 -1.20
CA ASP A 46 7.84 -11.30 -0.40
C ASP A 46 6.76 -10.28 -0.01
N TRP A 47 5.91 -9.87 -0.97
CA TRP A 47 4.82 -8.94 -0.70
C TRP A 47 3.72 -9.55 0.20
N GLN A 48 3.42 -10.83 0.04
CA GLN A 48 2.50 -11.53 0.95
C GLN A 48 3.04 -11.60 2.38
N ASP A 49 4.34 -11.82 2.55
CA ASP A 49 4.97 -11.87 3.87
C ASP A 49 5.02 -10.50 4.54
N ILE A 50 5.21 -9.42 3.77
CA ILE A 50 5.07 -8.04 4.26
C ILE A 50 3.64 -7.81 4.76
N VAL A 51 2.62 -8.18 3.99
CA VAL A 51 1.21 -8.01 4.40
C VAL A 51 0.90 -8.83 5.65
N ARG A 52 1.34 -10.09 5.73
CA ARG A 52 1.20 -10.91 6.95
C ARG A 52 1.87 -10.27 8.16
N SER A 53 3.01 -9.60 7.97
CA SER A 53 3.71 -8.90 9.04
C SER A 53 2.95 -7.66 9.51
N TYR A 54 2.22 -6.98 8.62
CA TYR A 54 1.29 -5.90 8.98
C TYR A 54 0.04 -6.39 9.70
N GLU A 55 -0.51 -7.54 9.29
CA GLU A 55 -1.70 -8.15 9.90
C GLU A 55 -1.38 -8.74 11.28
N LYS A 56 -0.16 -9.24 11.46
CA LYS A 56 0.34 -9.72 12.75
C LYS A 56 0.22 -8.61 13.79
N ASP A 57 -0.39 -8.95 14.93
CA ASP A 57 -0.61 -8.04 16.05
C ASP A 57 -1.40 -6.77 15.67
N ASN A 58 -2.11 -6.80 14.54
CA ASN A 58 -2.90 -5.69 13.99
C ASN A 58 -2.11 -4.40 13.73
N LEU A 59 -0.84 -4.48 13.35
CA LEU A 59 -0.01 -3.30 13.07
C LEU A 59 -0.62 -2.36 12.01
N TYR A 60 -1.30 -2.92 10.99
CA TYR A 60 -2.01 -2.14 9.98
C TYR A 60 -3.06 -1.18 10.57
N LEU A 61 -3.71 -1.55 11.69
CA LEU A 61 -4.67 -0.68 12.37
C LEU A 61 -3.98 0.51 13.03
N ALA A 62 -2.82 0.27 13.66
CA ALA A 62 -2.04 1.33 14.29
C ALA A 62 -1.54 2.35 13.26
N GLU A 63 -1.00 1.89 12.13
CA GLU A 63 -0.58 2.74 11.02
C GLU A 63 -1.77 3.54 10.45
N THR A 64 -2.90 2.86 10.21
CA THR A 64 -4.12 3.50 9.68
C THR A 64 -4.65 4.57 10.63
N ALA A 65 -4.67 4.29 11.95
CA ALA A 65 -5.10 5.25 12.96
C ALA A 65 -4.18 6.48 12.99
N GLN A 66 -2.86 6.28 12.93
CA GLN A 66 -1.89 7.36 12.87
C GLN A 66 -2.09 8.23 11.61
N MET A 67 -2.27 7.59 10.45
CA MET A 67 -2.56 8.29 9.19
C MET A 67 -3.85 9.11 9.30
N LEU A 68 -4.91 8.56 9.88
CA LEU A 68 -6.19 9.24 10.07
C LEU A 68 -6.03 10.48 10.97
N VAL A 69 -5.39 10.31 12.13
CA VAL A 69 -5.16 11.39 13.09
C VAL A 69 -4.33 12.51 12.45
N ARG A 70 -3.27 12.17 11.70
CA ARG A 70 -2.45 13.16 10.99
C ARG A 70 -3.27 13.93 9.94
N ASN A 71 -4.09 13.22 9.16
CA ASN A 71 -4.93 13.85 8.14
C ASN A 71 -5.94 14.83 8.74
N ILE A 72 -6.62 14.43 9.81
CA ILE A 72 -7.64 15.26 10.47
C ILE A 72 -7.00 16.48 11.13
N ASN A 73 -5.90 16.29 11.86
CA ASN A 73 -5.32 17.36 12.67
C ASN A 73 -4.44 18.33 11.88
N TYR A 74 -3.79 17.88 10.80
CA TYR A 74 -2.76 18.66 10.12
C TYR A 74 -2.96 18.79 8.61
N GLU A 75 -3.09 17.68 7.88
CA GLU A 75 -3.09 17.73 6.40
C GLU A 75 -4.33 18.45 5.86
N ILE A 76 -5.53 18.04 6.28
CA ILE A 76 -6.77 18.65 5.80
C ILE A 76 -6.87 20.13 6.19
N PRO A 77 -6.60 20.53 7.46
CA PRO A 77 -6.57 21.95 7.81
C PRO A 77 -5.55 22.76 7.01
N SER A 78 -4.35 22.20 6.76
CA SER A 78 -3.32 22.85 5.94
C SER A 78 -3.78 23.06 4.51
N LEU A 79 -4.31 22.01 3.86
CA LEU A 79 -4.83 22.06 2.50
C LEU A 79 -5.98 23.07 2.37
N LYS A 80 -6.91 23.10 3.34
CA LYS A 80 -7.99 24.10 3.36
C LYS A 80 -7.45 25.54 3.39
N LYS A 81 -6.43 25.81 4.20
CA LYS A 81 -5.78 27.14 4.24
C LYS A 81 -5.08 27.49 2.93
N GLN A 82 -4.46 26.50 2.28
CA GLN A 82 -3.81 26.70 0.99
C GLN A 82 -4.83 27.05 -0.10
N ILE A 83 -5.95 26.33 -0.19
CA ILE A 83 -7.01 26.61 -1.16
C ILE A 83 -7.51 28.06 -1.03
N VAL A 84 -7.85 28.49 0.19
CA VAL A 84 -8.34 29.86 0.46
C VAL A 84 -7.30 30.94 0.14
N LYS A 85 -6.00 30.61 0.16
CA LYS A 85 -4.93 31.57 -0.18
C LYS A 85 -4.77 31.74 -1.69
N GLU A 86 -5.06 30.70 -2.46
CA GLU A 86 -4.92 30.69 -3.92
C GLU A 86 -6.22 31.14 -4.64
N GLU A 87 -7.32 31.33 -3.89
CA GLU A 87 -8.55 32.04 -4.32
C GLU A 87 -8.41 33.56 -4.21
#